data_AF-A0A9P3FFR3-F1
#
_entry.id   AF-A0A9P3FFR3-F1
#
_cell.length_a   1.000
_cell.length_b   1.000
_cell.length_c   1.000
_cell.angle_alpha   90.00
_cell.angle_beta   90.00
_cell.angle_gamma   90.00
#
_symmetry.space_group_name_H-M   'P 1'
#
loop_
_entity.id
_entity.type
_entity.pdbx_description
1 polymer ?
#
loop_
_entity_poly.entity_id
_entity_poly.type
_entity_poly.pdbx_seq_one_letter_code
_entity_poly.pdbx_strand_id
1 'polypeptide(L)'
;MLTICNFGWPQLSWSLCIAALYILRTCIRSLWPHRTGKAIVTGNGAAQQSAIDPNTWINPVRGLDYLRSDPIPYRPYEFQGHVTMGIQKRKREDWIRLDSGYLKRIAERKELIENKPEYTIGTGTLVNDAIEELYNEVMVDYLPKRFPDMFRVNGKVCENMATKGSYPLDSSVLTPAEMLRHLGLNVEEDFYIMCPDAEDGQFRLRGYIACFPGGFLSPARVGESVREIHRPVPGYDEKLGRSVDRYFNRMVPGDFIGRMNWSLQTDGIDLFRIDGNNFYPGQEDREDFKAKYQPNLDDCYLRVEHQTLCALPKSRAIIFCVRSYMTSLHDIRRNGEGPKLADAIESMPEKLAEYKMVPYWGYTILPWLRS
;
A
#
# COMPACT_ATOMS: atom_id res chain seq x y z
N MET A 1 59.88 21.65 -41.13
CA MET A 1 60.25 20.45 -41.90
C MET A 1 60.26 19.30 -40.92
N LEU A 2 59.45 18.26 -41.18
CA LEU A 2 59.24 17.06 -40.36
C LEU A 2 60.57 16.40 -39.95
N THR A 3 60.71 15.65 -38.86
CA THR A 3 60.10 14.32 -38.60
C THR A 3 60.57 13.84 -37.22
N ILE A 4 59.79 13.03 -36.50
CA ILE A 4 60.21 11.73 -35.91
C ILE A 4 58.96 11.01 -35.37
N CYS A 5 58.86 9.74 -35.74
CA CYS A 5 57.78 8.79 -35.50
C CYS A 5 57.91 8.03 -34.16
N ASN A 6 56.73 7.60 -33.67
CA ASN A 6 56.33 6.31 -33.10
C ASN A 6 57.20 5.53 -32.10
N PHE A 7 56.54 5.10 -31.00
CA PHE A 7 56.20 3.71 -30.58
C PHE A 7 55.99 3.78 -29.04
N GLY A 8 54.88 3.36 -28.42
CA GLY A 8 54.27 2.03 -28.34
C GLY A 8 53.51 1.94 -26.99
N TRP A 9 52.38 1.23 -26.98
CA TRP A 9 51.36 1.05 -25.91
C TRP A 9 51.86 0.11 -24.76
N PRO A 10 51.20 -0.08 -23.57
CA PRO A 10 49.72 -0.10 -23.36
C PRO A 10 49.11 0.36 -22.00
N GLN A 11 47.78 0.55 -22.05
CA GLN A 11 46.70 0.38 -21.06
C GLN A 11 47.01 0.31 -19.54
N LEU A 12 46.34 1.17 -18.76
CA LEU A 12 45.31 0.79 -17.76
C LEU A 12 44.80 2.00 -16.93
N SER A 13 43.47 2.16 -16.94
CA SER A 13 42.54 2.81 -15.98
C SER A 13 42.99 4.03 -15.17
N TRP A 14 42.37 5.17 -15.47
CA TRP A 14 42.37 6.40 -14.68
C TRP A 14 41.38 6.33 -13.50
N SER A 15 41.93 6.52 -12.30
CA SER A 15 41.43 7.43 -11.26
C SER A 15 40.27 7.00 -10.34
N LEU A 16 40.67 6.31 -9.27
CA LEU A 16 40.17 6.50 -7.90
C LEU A 16 40.67 7.85 -7.35
N CYS A 17 39.76 8.78 -7.11
CA CYS A 17 39.84 9.92 -6.18
C CYS A 17 38.37 10.36 -6.04
N ILE A 18 37.66 10.12 -4.95
CA ILE A 18 37.68 10.92 -3.73
C ILE A 18 37.04 10.07 -2.61
N ALA A 19 37.80 9.85 -1.54
CA ALA A 19 37.31 9.44 -0.23
C ALA A 19 37.93 10.40 0.79
N ALA A 20 37.11 11.24 1.42
CA ALA A 20 37.38 11.89 2.70
C ALA A 20 36.10 12.58 3.17
N LEU A 21 35.87 12.58 4.49
CA LEU A 21 34.72 13.14 5.25
C LEU A 21 33.53 12.16 5.35
N TYR A 22 33.15 11.54 6.48
CA TYR A 22 33.52 11.68 7.88
C TYR A 22 33.01 10.40 8.59
N ILE A 23 33.89 9.58 9.15
CA ILE A 23 33.57 8.63 10.23
C ILE A 23 34.56 8.93 11.34
N LEU A 24 34.09 9.48 12.47
CA LEU A 24 34.67 9.34 13.82
C LEU A 24 33.99 10.33 14.77
N ARG A 25 33.06 9.85 15.59
CA ARG A 25 32.94 10.23 17.01
C ARG A 25 31.92 9.36 17.72
N THR A 26 32.40 8.24 18.24
CA THR A 26 31.82 7.55 19.40
C THR A 26 32.70 7.82 20.62
N CYS A 27 32.03 8.23 21.71
CA CYS A 27 32.26 7.96 23.14
C CYS A 27 33.64 8.13 23.83
N ILE A 28 33.53 8.45 25.14
CA ILE A 28 34.52 8.40 26.24
C ILE A 28 35.27 9.76 26.40
N ARG A 29 35.22 10.51 27.52
CA ARG A 29 35.24 10.13 28.96
C ARG A 29 34.68 11.25 29.87
N SER A 30 34.06 10.79 30.96
CA SER A 30 33.72 11.44 32.24
C SER A 30 34.80 12.35 32.86
N LEU A 31 34.40 13.40 33.62
CA LEU A 31 34.98 13.83 34.92
C LEU A 31 34.14 14.99 35.59
N TRP A 32 33.23 14.63 36.53
CA TRP A 32 32.80 15.28 37.82
C TRP A 32 32.42 16.81 37.93
N PRO A 33 31.67 17.33 38.95
CA PRO A 33 30.90 16.74 40.07
C PRO A 33 29.37 16.94 40.07
N HIS A 34 28.73 16.07 40.86
CA HIS A 34 27.41 16.23 41.48
C HIS A 34 27.22 17.56 42.25
N ARG A 35 26.05 18.18 42.08
CA ARG A 35 25.43 19.02 43.11
C ARG A 35 23.99 18.57 43.35
N THR A 36 23.77 18.16 44.59
CA THR A 36 22.49 17.86 45.21
C THR A 36 21.71 19.15 45.49
N GLY A 37 20.40 19.13 45.26
CA GLY A 37 19.52 20.24 45.60
C GLY A 37 18.06 19.86 45.39
N LYS A 38 17.39 19.40 46.47
CA LYS A 38 15.94 19.31 46.54
C LYS A 38 15.36 20.73 46.53
N ALA A 39 14.41 21.00 45.65
CA ALA A 39 13.47 22.10 45.80
C ALA A 39 12.05 21.54 45.66
N ILE A 40 11.33 21.55 46.78
CA ILE A 40 9.89 21.38 46.85
C ILE A 40 9.29 22.71 46.40
N VAL A 41 8.48 22.69 45.35
CA VAL A 41 7.56 23.80 45.04
C VAL A 41 6.16 23.25 44.95
N THR A 42 5.34 23.70 45.87
CA THR A 42 3.90 23.49 46.01
C THR A 42 3.12 24.26 44.96
N GLY A 43 2.13 23.60 44.35
CA GLY A 43 0.83 24.14 43.93
C GLY A 43 0.78 25.22 42.84
N ASN A 44 0.14 24.89 41.72
CA ASN A 44 -1.09 25.58 41.32
C ASN A 44 -1.80 24.81 40.21
N GLY A 45 -3.10 24.57 40.41
CA GLY A 45 -3.98 23.98 39.43
C GLY A 45 -4.10 24.88 38.21
N ALA A 46 -3.69 24.35 37.06
CA ALA A 46 -4.07 24.87 35.75
C ALA A 46 -4.73 23.71 35.02
N ALA A 47 -5.97 23.95 34.58
CA ALA A 47 -6.74 23.00 33.79
C ALA A 47 -5.89 22.52 32.61
N GLN A 48 -5.58 21.23 32.60
CA GLN A 48 -4.98 20.56 31.46
C GLN A 48 -6.07 20.47 30.39
N GLN A 49 -6.20 21.49 29.55
CA GLN A 49 -6.74 21.25 28.20
C GLN A 49 -5.78 20.26 27.56
N SER A 50 -6.20 19.00 27.50
CA SER A 50 -5.50 17.97 26.75
C SER A 50 -5.38 18.46 25.31
N ALA A 51 -4.20 18.88 24.90
CA ALA A 51 -3.90 19.09 23.50
C ALA A 51 -4.21 17.74 22.81
N ILE A 52 -5.28 17.71 22.02
CA ILE A 52 -5.65 16.55 21.22
C ILE A 52 -4.42 16.20 20.38
N ASP A 53 -3.96 14.95 20.45
CA ASP A 53 -2.85 14.49 19.62
C ASP A 53 -3.20 14.80 18.15
N PRO A 54 -2.42 15.64 17.44
CA PRO A 54 -2.73 16.03 16.07
C PRO A 54 -2.81 14.82 15.11
N ASN A 55 -2.28 13.65 15.47
CA ASN A 55 -2.43 12.41 14.71
C ASN A 55 -3.79 11.71 14.88
N THR A 56 -4.60 12.15 15.86
CA THR A 56 -5.95 11.62 16.13
C THR A 56 -7.06 12.52 15.58
N TRP A 57 -6.72 13.75 15.20
CA TRP A 57 -7.69 14.68 14.64
C TRP A 57 -8.03 14.32 13.19
N ILE A 58 -9.32 14.13 12.91
CA ILE A 58 -9.85 13.84 11.58
C ILE A 58 -10.53 15.11 11.07
N ASN A 59 -9.94 15.76 10.07
CA ASN A 59 -10.55 16.92 9.45
C ASN A 59 -11.78 16.50 8.62
N PRO A 60 -12.99 17.05 8.87
CA PRO A 60 -14.17 16.72 8.08
C PRO A 60 -14.10 17.29 6.66
N VAL A 61 -14.55 16.53 5.67
CA VAL A 61 -14.95 17.04 4.35
C VAL A 61 -16.44 17.33 4.39
N ARG A 62 -16.81 18.60 4.26
CA ARG A 62 -18.21 19.03 4.13
C ARG A 62 -18.49 19.45 2.70
N GLY A 63 -19.67 19.13 2.19
CA GLY A 63 -20.10 19.46 0.83
C GLY A 63 -19.32 18.70 -0.25
N LEU A 64 -18.79 17.52 0.04
CA LEU A 64 -18.15 16.68 -0.98
C LEU A 64 -19.20 16.25 -2.01
N ASP A 65 -19.11 16.78 -3.22
CA ASP A 65 -19.84 16.23 -4.36
C ASP A 65 -19.08 15.00 -4.89
N TYR A 66 -19.23 13.88 -4.19
CA TYR A 66 -18.55 12.65 -4.54
C TYR A 66 -19.00 12.13 -5.90
N LEU A 67 -20.11 12.61 -6.49
CA LEU A 67 -20.56 12.22 -7.83
C LEU A 67 -19.79 12.96 -8.94
N ARG A 68 -19.20 14.11 -8.62
CA ARG A 68 -18.45 14.95 -9.57
C ARG A 68 -16.97 15.12 -9.23
N SER A 69 -16.52 14.50 -8.14
CA SER A 69 -15.11 14.53 -7.74
C SER A 69 -14.34 13.49 -8.53
N ASP A 70 -13.50 13.91 -9.46
CA ASP A 70 -12.71 12.97 -10.27
C ASP A 70 -11.70 12.18 -9.42
N PRO A 71 -11.43 10.91 -9.77
CA PRO A 71 -10.37 10.14 -9.13
C PRO A 71 -9.01 10.80 -9.36
N ILE A 72 -8.13 10.73 -8.35
CA ILE A 72 -6.79 11.30 -8.44
C ILE A 72 -5.98 10.53 -9.50
N PRO A 73 -5.43 11.20 -10.53
CA PRO A 73 -4.70 10.55 -11.60
C PRO A 73 -3.26 10.24 -11.15
N TYR A 74 -3.07 9.23 -10.32
CA TYR A 74 -1.72 8.89 -9.84
C TYR A 74 -0.79 8.43 -10.98
N ARG A 75 0.43 8.97 -10.98
CA ARG A 75 1.51 8.69 -11.95
C ARG A 75 2.84 8.42 -11.22
N PRO A 76 2.92 7.34 -10.42
CA PRO A 76 4.05 7.10 -9.53
C PRO A 76 5.25 6.44 -10.24
N TYR A 77 5.17 6.21 -11.56
CA TYR A 77 6.23 5.58 -12.31
C TYR A 77 7.42 6.54 -12.42
N GLU A 78 8.54 6.08 -11.88
CA GLU A 78 9.84 6.73 -11.89
C GLU A 78 10.89 5.68 -12.29
N PHE A 79 12.12 6.12 -12.52
CA PHE A 79 13.25 5.23 -12.76
C PHE A 79 13.38 4.18 -11.64
N GLN A 80 13.35 2.89 -12.01
CA GLN A 80 13.21 1.76 -11.08
C GLN A 80 14.40 0.79 -11.15
N GLY A 81 15.63 1.31 -11.02
CA GLY A 81 16.85 0.48 -11.02
C GLY A 81 16.99 -0.51 -9.84
N HIS A 82 16.13 -0.41 -8.82
CA HIS A 82 16.00 -1.41 -7.75
C HIS A 82 14.67 -1.27 -7.00
N VAL A 83 14.25 -2.32 -6.29
CA VAL A 83 13.08 -2.27 -5.41
C VAL A 83 13.41 -1.48 -4.15
N THR A 84 12.58 -0.49 -3.81
CA THR A 84 12.66 0.28 -2.57
C THR A 84 11.34 0.20 -1.81
N MET A 85 11.36 0.47 -0.50
CA MET A 85 10.13 0.53 0.29
C MET A 85 9.21 1.67 -0.16
N GLY A 86 9.75 2.82 -0.61
CA GLY A 86 8.96 3.95 -1.10
C GLY A 86 7.95 4.53 -0.09
N ILE A 87 8.11 4.20 1.20
CA ILE A 87 7.20 4.58 2.27
C ILE A 87 7.41 6.05 2.62
N GLN A 88 6.30 6.77 2.76
CA GLN A 88 6.26 8.16 3.19
C GLN A 88 5.25 8.32 4.34
N LYS A 89 5.50 9.28 5.23
CA LYS A 89 4.47 9.71 6.19
C LYS A 89 3.27 10.25 5.43
N ARG A 90 2.06 9.87 5.86
CA ARG A 90 0.79 10.29 5.27
C ARG A 90 -0.08 10.88 6.36
N LYS A 91 -1.06 11.69 5.95
CA LYS A 91 -2.08 12.15 6.88
C LYS A 91 -3.12 11.06 7.04
N ARG A 92 -3.69 10.92 8.24
CA ARG A 92 -4.79 9.98 8.48
C ARG A 92 -5.98 10.23 7.54
N GLU A 93 -6.18 11.47 7.12
CA GLU A 93 -7.18 11.89 6.12
C GLU A 93 -7.07 11.22 4.75
N ASP A 94 -5.89 10.68 4.43
CA ASP A 94 -5.62 9.96 3.18
C ASP A 94 -6.05 8.49 3.25
N TRP A 95 -6.53 8.00 4.40
CA TRP A 95 -6.76 6.57 4.62
C TRP A 95 -7.84 5.99 3.71
N ILE A 96 -8.97 6.68 3.60
CA ILE A 96 -10.10 6.31 2.74
C ILE A 96 -10.38 7.48 1.83
N ARG A 97 -10.47 7.20 0.53
CA ARG A 97 -10.75 8.19 -0.51
C ARG A 97 -12.12 7.93 -1.14
N LEU A 98 -12.81 9.00 -1.51
CA LEU A 98 -14.09 8.95 -2.20
C LEU A 98 -14.00 9.81 -3.46
N ASP A 99 -14.54 9.30 -4.56
CA ASP A 99 -14.57 9.95 -5.86
C ASP A 99 -15.81 9.49 -6.65
N SER A 100 -15.98 9.99 -7.86
CA SER A 100 -17.14 9.77 -8.75
C SER A 100 -17.44 8.31 -9.03
N GLY A 101 -16.46 7.40 -8.93
CA GLY A 101 -16.69 5.97 -9.10
C GLY A 101 -17.17 5.23 -7.84
N TYR A 102 -17.32 5.90 -6.69
CA TYR A 102 -17.63 5.26 -5.40
C TYR A 102 -18.83 4.31 -5.47
N LEU A 103 -19.98 4.79 -5.96
CA LEU A 103 -21.21 3.98 -6.00
C LEU A 103 -21.07 2.76 -6.90
N LYS A 104 -20.41 2.91 -8.06
CA LYS A 104 -20.17 1.81 -8.99
C LYS A 104 -19.31 0.73 -8.33
N ARG A 105 -18.22 1.14 -7.69
CA ARG A 105 -17.27 0.20 -7.07
C ARG A 105 -17.84 -0.45 -5.82
N ILE A 106 -18.65 0.25 -5.01
CA ILE A 106 -19.36 -0.39 -3.90
C ILE A 106 -20.38 -1.42 -4.39
N ALA A 107 -21.08 -1.15 -5.51
CA ALA A 107 -21.98 -2.13 -6.11
C ALA A 107 -21.23 -3.39 -6.59
N GLU A 108 -20.09 -3.21 -7.26
CA GLU A 108 -19.21 -4.31 -7.68
C GLU A 108 -18.68 -5.11 -6.48
N ARG A 109 -18.24 -4.43 -5.41
CA ARG A 109 -17.82 -5.08 -4.16
C ARG A 109 -18.94 -5.89 -3.53
N LYS A 110 -20.17 -5.37 -3.54
CA LYS A 110 -21.34 -6.09 -3.04
C LYS A 110 -21.53 -7.40 -3.79
N GLU A 111 -21.50 -7.36 -5.12
CA GLU A 111 -21.63 -8.57 -5.96
C GLU A 111 -20.49 -9.56 -5.69
N LEU A 112 -19.25 -9.10 -5.54
CA LEU A 112 -18.10 -9.96 -5.24
C LEU A 112 -18.19 -10.60 -3.84
N ILE A 113 -18.60 -9.83 -2.84
CA ILE A 113 -18.79 -10.30 -1.46
C ILE A 113 -19.92 -11.34 -1.36
N GLU A 114 -20.97 -11.19 -2.17
CA GLU A 114 -22.10 -12.12 -2.20
C GLU A 114 -21.76 -13.40 -2.97
N ASN A 115 -21.08 -13.27 -4.11
CA ASN A 115 -20.87 -14.40 -5.03
C ASN A 115 -19.50 -15.09 -4.89
N LYS A 116 -18.53 -14.45 -4.24
CA LYS A 116 -17.15 -14.94 -4.05
C LYS A 116 -16.62 -14.70 -2.63
N PRO A 117 -17.39 -15.00 -1.55
CA PRO A 117 -16.97 -14.74 -0.17
C PRO A 117 -15.67 -15.44 0.20
N GLU A 118 -15.37 -16.61 -0.37
CA GLU A 118 -14.17 -17.40 -0.12
C GLU A 118 -12.88 -16.73 -0.59
N TYR A 119 -12.97 -15.80 -1.55
CA TYR A 119 -11.83 -15.02 -2.04
C TYR A 119 -11.78 -13.63 -1.42
N THR A 120 -12.93 -13.10 -1.02
CA THR A 120 -13.06 -11.70 -0.57
C THR A 120 -13.00 -11.53 0.93
N ILE A 121 -13.36 -12.54 1.73
CA ILE A 121 -13.44 -12.44 3.19
C ILE A 121 -12.59 -13.52 3.85
N GLY A 122 -11.62 -13.11 4.65
CA GLY A 122 -10.82 -13.98 5.50
C GLY A 122 -10.97 -13.58 6.97
N THR A 123 -11.33 -14.53 7.81
CA THR A 123 -11.40 -14.36 9.27
C THR A 123 -10.91 -15.61 10.00
N GLY A 124 -10.70 -15.49 11.31
CA GLY A 124 -10.24 -16.55 12.19
C GLY A 124 -10.07 -16.06 13.62
N THR A 125 -10.01 -16.98 14.59
CA THR A 125 -9.95 -16.63 16.02
C THR A 125 -8.82 -15.67 16.37
N LEU A 126 -7.67 -15.77 15.69
CA LEU A 126 -6.50 -14.92 15.90
C LEU A 126 -6.64 -13.47 15.38
N VAL A 127 -7.72 -13.15 14.66
CA VAL A 127 -7.95 -11.82 14.06
C VAL A 127 -9.25 -11.18 14.47
N ASN A 128 -10.14 -11.89 15.17
CA ASN A 128 -11.47 -11.40 15.54
C ASN A 128 -11.42 -10.06 16.30
N ASP A 129 -10.56 -9.93 17.31
CA ASP A 129 -10.41 -8.69 18.08
C ASP A 129 -9.92 -7.52 17.22
N ALA A 130 -9.02 -7.80 16.26
CA ALA A 130 -8.52 -6.80 15.33
C ALA A 130 -9.57 -6.40 14.27
N ILE A 131 -10.44 -7.33 13.86
CA ILE A 131 -11.58 -7.04 12.98
C ILE A 131 -12.57 -6.13 13.68
N GLU A 132 -12.95 -6.45 14.93
CA GLU A 132 -13.86 -5.62 15.71
C GLU A 132 -13.29 -4.22 15.94
N GLU A 133 -12.00 -4.14 16.26
CA GLU A 133 -11.32 -2.85 16.44
C GLU A 133 -11.28 -2.06 15.13
N LEU A 134 -10.89 -2.67 14.00
CA LEU A 134 -10.91 -2.03 12.69
C LEU A 134 -12.33 -1.56 12.32
N TYR A 135 -13.34 -2.39 12.57
CA TYR A 135 -14.74 -2.06 12.31
C TYR A 135 -15.16 -0.79 13.05
N ASN A 136 -14.83 -0.71 14.34
CA ASN A 136 -15.10 0.46 15.15
C ASN A 136 -14.31 1.70 14.68
N GLU A 137 -13.01 1.56 14.44
CA GLU A 137 -12.16 2.66 13.95
C GLU A 137 -12.65 3.23 12.62
N VAL A 138 -13.21 2.41 11.73
CA VAL A 138 -13.71 2.87 10.43
C VAL A 138 -15.16 3.36 10.51
N MET A 139 -16.08 2.54 11.01
CA MET A 139 -17.53 2.78 10.92
C MET A 139 -18.07 3.73 11.99
N VAL A 140 -17.43 3.74 13.17
CA VAL A 140 -17.85 4.61 14.29
C VAL A 140 -17.03 5.90 14.30
N ASP A 141 -15.71 5.78 14.12
CA ASP A 141 -14.81 6.91 14.26
C ASP A 141 -14.53 7.62 12.93
N TYR A 142 -13.89 6.93 11.97
CA TYR A 142 -13.33 7.58 10.79
C TYR A 142 -14.38 8.11 9.81
N LEU A 143 -15.26 7.25 9.29
CA LEU A 143 -16.20 7.64 8.22
C LEU A 143 -17.15 8.77 8.65
N PRO A 144 -17.81 8.74 9.82
CA PRO A 144 -18.73 9.80 10.22
C PRO A 144 -18.01 11.13 10.52
N LYS A 145 -16.77 11.09 11.01
CA LYS A 145 -15.97 12.30 11.25
C LYS A 145 -15.39 12.87 9.96
N ARG A 146 -14.87 12.02 9.06
CA ARG A 146 -14.23 12.43 7.81
C ARG A 146 -15.24 12.85 6.75
N PHE A 147 -16.37 12.17 6.65
CA PHE A 147 -17.38 12.35 5.60
C PHE A 147 -18.80 12.48 6.20
N PRO A 148 -19.06 13.48 7.06
CA PRO A 148 -20.30 13.61 7.84
C PRO A 148 -21.58 13.79 6.99
N ASP A 149 -21.45 14.19 5.73
CA ASP A 149 -22.59 14.33 4.81
C ASP A 149 -22.99 12.99 4.15
N MET A 150 -22.08 12.00 4.16
CA MET A 150 -22.30 10.67 3.61
C MET A 150 -22.54 9.63 4.69
N PHE A 151 -21.91 9.75 5.86
CA PHE A 151 -21.99 8.77 6.94
C PHE A 151 -22.48 9.43 8.23
N ARG A 152 -23.49 8.83 8.85
CA ARG A 152 -24.07 9.33 10.10
C ARG A 152 -24.24 8.20 11.09
N VAL A 153 -23.87 8.46 12.35
CA VAL A 153 -24.13 7.53 13.44
C VAL A 153 -25.39 7.96 14.17
N ASN A 154 -26.36 7.05 14.27
CA ASN A 154 -27.58 7.21 15.05
C ASN A 154 -27.69 6.07 16.05
N GLY A 155 -27.34 6.35 17.32
CA GLY A 155 -27.27 5.33 18.36
C GLY A 155 -26.25 4.25 18.02
N LYS A 156 -26.72 3.01 17.83
CA LYS A 156 -25.90 1.83 17.50
C LYS A 156 -25.93 1.48 16.01
N VAL A 157 -26.16 2.45 15.14
CA VAL A 157 -26.26 2.24 13.68
C VAL A 157 -25.44 3.31 12.97
N CYS A 158 -24.65 2.90 11.97
CA CYS A 158 -24.03 3.79 10.99
C CYS A 158 -24.83 3.73 9.68
N GLU A 159 -25.33 4.87 9.24
CA GLU A 159 -26.08 5.05 8.02
C GLU A 159 -25.16 5.61 6.93
N ASN A 160 -25.18 4.97 5.76
CA ASN A 160 -24.54 5.47 4.56
C ASN A 160 -25.60 6.10 3.65
N MET A 161 -25.64 7.43 3.63
CA MET A 161 -26.64 8.21 2.90
C MET A 161 -26.48 8.07 1.38
N ALA A 162 -25.27 7.75 0.89
CA ALA A 162 -24.99 7.60 -0.53
C ALA A 162 -25.54 6.27 -1.08
N THR A 163 -25.39 5.17 -0.33
CA THR A 163 -25.91 3.85 -0.71
C THR A 163 -27.29 3.55 -0.13
N LYS A 164 -27.78 4.39 0.79
CA LYS A 164 -28.95 4.17 1.65
C LYS A 164 -28.83 2.91 2.52
N GLY A 165 -27.59 2.50 2.82
CA GLY A 165 -27.28 1.37 3.69
C GLY A 165 -27.37 1.72 5.17
N SER A 166 -27.70 0.74 6.00
CA SER A 166 -27.78 0.86 7.45
C SER A 166 -27.04 -0.33 8.08
N TYR A 167 -26.05 -0.03 8.92
CA TYR A 167 -25.09 -1.02 9.42
C TYR A 167 -25.04 -0.98 10.95
N PRO A 168 -25.36 -2.09 11.65
CA PRO A 168 -25.24 -2.16 13.10
C PRO A 168 -23.81 -1.88 13.57
N LEU A 169 -23.66 -1.15 14.67
CA LEU A 169 -22.38 -0.84 15.32
C LEU A 169 -22.14 -1.68 16.57
N ASP A 170 -23.16 -2.42 17.02
CA ASP A 170 -23.02 -3.31 18.16
C ASP A 170 -22.29 -4.58 17.74
N SER A 171 -21.02 -4.68 18.13
CA SER A 171 -20.18 -5.84 17.82
C SER A 171 -20.68 -7.13 18.46
N SER A 172 -21.47 -7.05 19.55
CA SER A 172 -21.98 -8.25 20.25
C SER A 172 -23.03 -9.03 19.45
N VAL A 173 -23.63 -8.41 18.44
CA VAL A 173 -24.64 -9.05 17.56
C VAL A 173 -24.11 -9.30 16.14
N LEU A 174 -22.83 -9.02 15.89
CA LEU A 174 -22.20 -9.20 14.59
C LEU A 174 -21.11 -10.26 14.68
N THR A 175 -21.06 -11.12 13.69
CA THR A 175 -19.89 -11.96 13.45
C THR A 175 -18.75 -11.13 12.85
N PRO A 176 -17.49 -11.54 13.03
CA PRO A 176 -16.35 -10.90 12.38
C PRO A 176 -16.47 -10.85 10.84
N ALA A 177 -17.09 -11.87 10.24
CA ALA A 177 -17.35 -11.89 8.80
C ALA A 177 -18.35 -10.79 8.39
N GLU A 178 -19.42 -10.56 9.17
CA GLU A 178 -20.37 -9.47 8.91
C GLU A 178 -19.73 -8.10 9.06
N MET A 179 -18.86 -7.91 10.07
CA MET A 179 -18.09 -6.67 10.21
C MET A 179 -17.22 -6.39 8.97
N LEU A 180 -16.51 -7.40 8.47
CA LEU A 180 -15.72 -7.30 7.23
C LEU A 180 -16.61 -7.01 6.01
N ARG A 181 -17.77 -7.66 5.89
CA ARG A 181 -18.76 -7.35 4.84
C ARG A 181 -19.19 -5.90 4.88
N HIS A 182 -19.54 -5.39 6.06
CA HIS A 182 -19.96 -4.00 6.22
C HIS A 182 -18.85 -3.02 5.84
N LEU A 183 -17.58 -3.32 6.18
CA LEU A 183 -16.44 -2.52 5.69
C LEU A 183 -16.40 -2.52 4.16
N GLY A 184 -16.47 -3.68 3.52
CA GLY A 184 -16.44 -3.81 2.07
C GLY A 184 -17.62 -3.15 1.34
N LEU A 185 -18.77 -3.01 2.01
CA LEU A 185 -19.97 -2.33 1.49
C LEU A 185 -19.98 -0.81 1.71
N ASN A 186 -19.01 -0.26 2.44
CA ASN A 186 -18.92 1.17 2.70
C ASN A 186 -17.63 1.81 2.21
N VAL A 187 -16.57 1.02 2.09
CA VAL A 187 -15.21 1.44 1.78
C VAL A 187 -14.68 0.61 0.62
N GLU A 188 -14.03 1.27 -0.32
CA GLU A 188 -13.53 0.66 -1.55
C GLU A 188 -12.14 0.05 -1.38
N GLU A 189 -11.38 0.59 -0.43
CA GLU A 189 -10.09 0.07 -0.02
C GLU A 189 -10.22 -1.40 0.42
N ASP A 190 -9.30 -2.23 -0.06
CA ASP A 190 -9.09 -3.57 0.47
C ASP A 190 -8.30 -3.48 1.76
N PHE A 191 -8.74 -4.20 2.79
CA PHE A 191 -8.07 -4.28 4.08
C PHE A 191 -7.45 -5.66 4.27
N TYR A 192 -6.15 -5.68 4.56
CA TYR A 192 -5.40 -6.84 4.99
C TYR A 192 -4.95 -6.62 6.44
N ILE A 193 -5.29 -7.54 7.32
CA ILE A 193 -5.09 -7.41 8.76
C ILE A 193 -3.90 -8.28 9.16
N MET A 194 -2.80 -7.60 9.47
CA MET A 194 -1.54 -8.23 9.87
C MET A 194 -1.47 -8.27 11.40
N CYS A 195 -1.64 -9.43 12.01
CA CYS A 195 -1.56 -9.57 13.47
C CYS A 195 -0.15 -10.02 13.89
N PRO A 196 0.38 -9.51 15.02
CA PRO A 196 1.59 -10.07 15.60
C PRO A 196 1.34 -11.51 16.06
N ASP A 197 2.24 -12.41 15.69
CA ASP A 197 2.20 -13.79 16.13
C ASP A 197 2.68 -13.91 17.58
N ALA A 198 2.01 -14.75 18.38
CA ALA A 198 2.31 -14.89 19.80
C ALA A 198 3.62 -15.64 20.06
N GLU A 199 4.07 -16.49 19.13
CA GLU A 199 5.25 -17.34 19.33
C GLU A 199 6.55 -16.59 18.99
N ASP A 200 6.58 -15.91 17.83
CA ASP A 200 7.81 -15.29 17.30
C ASP A 200 7.71 -13.76 17.14
N GLY A 201 6.54 -13.17 17.39
CA GLY A 201 6.29 -11.72 17.24
C GLY A 201 6.21 -11.25 15.78
N GLN A 202 6.27 -12.15 14.79
CA GLN A 202 6.18 -11.76 13.39
C GLN A 202 4.77 -11.37 13.01
N PHE A 203 4.63 -10.36 12.16
CA PHE A 203 3.33 -9.95 11.65
C PHE A 203 2.89 -10.87 10.51
N ARG A 204 1.72 -11.50 10.68
CA ARG A 204 1.15 -12.48 9.75
C ARG A 204 -0.21 -12.03 9.25
N LEU A 205 -0.51 -12.32 7.99
CA LEU A 205 -1.85 -12.07 7.45
C LEU A 205 -2.84 -13.00 8.15
N ARG A 206 -3.76 -12.47 8.95
CA ARG A 206 -4.74 -13.29 9.69
C ARG A 206 -6.18 -13.06 9.27
N GLY A 207 -6.47 -11.94 8.61
CA GLY A 207 -7.80 -11.64 8.08
C GLY A 207 -7.76 -10.59 6.98
N TYR A 208 -8.83 -10.50 6.21
CA TYR A 208 -8.94 -9.54 5.11
C TYR A 208 -10.39 -9.32 4.66
N ILE A 209 -10.63 -8.14 4.10
CA ILE A 209 -11.73 -7.87 3.15
C ILE A 209 -11.09 -7.33 1.88
N ALA A 210 -10.97 -8.18 0.85
CA ALA A 210 -10.20 -7.90 -0.36
C ALA A 210 -11.04 -8.19 -1.62
N CYS A 211 -11.71 -7.17 -2.15
CA CYS A 211 -12.56 -7.32 -3.33
C CYS A 211 -11.88 -6.85 -4.61
N PHE A 212 -10.78 -6.09 -4.53
CA PHE A 212 -10.02 -5.63 -5.69
C PHE A 212 -8.54 -5.99 -5.57
N PRO A 213 -8.18 -7.27 -5.32
CA PRO A 213 -6.79 -7.68 -5.32
C PRO A 213 -6.15 -7.48 -6.71
N GLY A 214 -4.85 -7.18 -6.74
CA GLY A 214 -4.07 -6.96 -7.96
C GLY A 214 -3.14 -8.12 -8.30
N GLY A 215 -3.67 -9.34 -8.47
CA GLY A 215 -2.88 -10.56 -8.65
C GLY A 215 -2.38 -11.16 -7.34
N PHE A 216 -3.17 -11.01 -6.28
CA PHE A 216 -2.87 -11.47 -4.93
C PHE A 216 -3.99 -12.39 -4.41
N LEU A 217 -3.73 -13.70 -4.40
CA LEU A 217 -4.67 -14.68 -3.87
C LEU A 217 -4.65 -14.70 -2.34
N SER A 218 -5.46 -13.83 -1.71
CA SER A 218 -5.52 -13.66 -0.26
C SER A 218 -5.69 -14.97 0.55
N PRO A 219 -6.59 -15.91 0.17
CA PRO A 219 -6.79 -17.15 0.94
C PRO A 219 -5.53 -18.00 1.04
N ALA A 220 -4.71 -18.04 -0.01
CA ALA A 220 -3.48 -18.83 -0.05
C ALA A 220 -2.34 -18.25 0.81
N ARG A 221 -2.52 -17.03 1.33
CA ARG A 221 -1.49 -16.26 2.04
C ARG A 221 -1.79 -16.10 3.53
N VAL A 222 -2.94 -16.59 4.00
CA VAL A 222 -3.29 -16.54 5.43
C VAL A 222 -2.29 -17.34 6.24
N GLY A 223 -1.75 -16.74 7.31
CA GLY A 223 -0.71 -17.31 8.17
C GLY A 223 0.71 -17.00 7.71
N GLU A 224 0.92 -16.58 6.47
CA GLU A 224 2.25 -16.14 6.01
C GLU A 224 2.62 -14.80 6.69
N SER A 225 3.89 -14.68 7.06
CA SER A 225 4.50 -13.43 7.51
C SER A 225 4.62 -12.45 6.34
N VAL A 226 4.84 -11.16 6.66
CA VAL A 226 5.20 -10.16 5.65
C VAL A 226 6.35 -10.65 4.77
N ARG A 227 7.37 -11.29 5.36
CA ARG A 227 8.54 -11.78 4.63
C ARG A 227 8.21 -12.96 3.70
N GLU A 228 7.37 -13.90 4.15
CA GLU A 228 6.93 -15.05 3.35
C GLU A 228 6.06 -14.61 2.17
N ILE A 229 5.12 -13.70 2.40
CA ILE A 229 4.26 -13.10 1.36
C ILE A 229 5.10 -12.48 0.23
N HIS A 230 6.19 -11.80 0.60
CA HIS A 230 7.04 -11.08 -0.35
C HIS A 230 8.19 -11.92 -0.93
N ARG A 231 8.30 -13.21 -0.58
CA ARG A 231 9.33 -14.11 -1.12
C ARG A 231 9.44 -14.09 -2.66
N PRO A 232 8.34 -13.98 -3.45
CA PRO A 232 8.45 -13.93 -4.91
C PRO A 232 9.07 -12.63 -5.45
N VAL A 233 9.14 -11.56 -4.65
CA VAL A 233 9.61 -10.24 -5.10
C VAL A 233 11.14 -10.22 -5.21
N PRO A 234 11.71 -9.98 -6.41
CA PRO A 234 13.16 -10.03 -6.61
C PRO A 234 13.93 -9.05 -5.72
N GLY A 235 14.91 -9.57 -4.97
CA GLY A 235 15.76 -8.77 -4.10
C GLY A 235 15.11 -8.32 -2.79
N TYR A 236 13.86 -8.73 -2.51
CA TYR A 236 13.15 -8.33 -1.29
C TYR A 236 13.89 -8.81 -0.06
N ASP A 237 14.26 -10.09 -0.01
CA ASP A 237 14.82 -10.68 1.19
C ASP A 237 16.19 -10.08 1.54
N GLU A 238 17.05 -9.97 0.53
CA GLU A 238 18.42 -9.52 0.70
C GLU A 238 18.49 -8.01 1.03
N LYS A 239 17.58 -7.21 0.46
CA LYS A 239 17.66 -5.73 0.52
C LYS A 239 16.64 -5.09 1.46
N LEU A 240 15.45 -5.66 1.61
CA LEU A 240 14.31 -4.98 2.25
C LEU A 240 13.77 -5.71 3.48
N GLY A 241 13.74 -7.06 3.49
CA GLY A 241 13.05 -7.86 4.51
C GLY A 241 13.35 -7.41 5.94
N ARG A 242 14.64 -7.36 6.31
CA ARG A 242 15.07 -6.90 7.65
C ARG A 242 14.63 -5.47 8.00
N SER A 243 14.54 -4.58 7.01
CA SER A 243 14.10 -3.20 7.23
C SER A 243 12.59 -3.13 7.43
N VAL A 244 11.84 -3.90 6.64
CA VAL A 244 10.38 -4.02 6.75
C VAL A 244 9.99 -4.64 8.09
N ASP A 245 10.62 -5.74 8.50
CA ASP A 245 10.35 -6.39 9.79
C ASP A 245 10.57 -5.43 10.96
N ARG A 246 11.71 -4.71 10.97
CA ARG A 246 11.98 -3.68 11.98
C ARG A 246 10.95 -2.55 11.95
N TYR A 247 10.44 -2.19 10.78
CA TYR A 247 9.46 -1.13 10.64
C TYR A 247 8.11 -1.55 11.22
N PHE A 248 7.62 -2.75 10.86
CA PHE A 248 6.41 -3.34 11.42
C PHE A 248 6.49 -3.44 12.95
N ASN A 249 7.60 -3.95 13.48
CA ASN A 249 7.80 -4.07 14.93
C ASN A 249 7.84 -2.73 15.68
N ARG A 250 8.14 -1.61 15.01
CA ARG A 250 8.24 -0.28 15.62
C ARG A 250 7.01 0.59 15.40
N MET A 251 6.11 0.20 14.49
CA MET A 251 4.93 0.99 14.17
C MET A 251 4.06 1.14 15.43
N VAL A 252 3.68 2.37 15.76
CA VAL A 252 2.81 2.66 16.90
C VAL A 252 1.49 3.29 16.44
N PRO A 253 0.41 3.20 17.23
CA PRO A 253 -0.84 3.87 16.92
C PRO A 253 -0.61 5.36 16.71
N GLY A 254 -1.23 5.92 15.68
CA GLY A 254 -0.98 7.28 15.21
C GLY A 254 0.08 7.39 14.11
N ASP A 255 0.94 6.38 13.93
CA ASP A 255 1.75 6.28 12.71
C ASP A 255 0.83 5.97 11.53
N PHE A 256 0.80 6.89 10.57
CA PHE A 256 0.10 6.72 9.32
C PHE A 256 1.07 6.93 8.18
N ILE A 257 1.27 5.88 7.39
CA ILE A 257 2.21 5.90 6.27
C ILE A 257 1.56 5.36 5.01
N GLY A 258 2.19 5.64 3.89
CA GLY A 258 1.77 5.04 2.64
C GLY A 258 2.81 5.13 1.55
N ARG A 259 2.54 4.39 0.48
CA ARG A 259 3.35 4.33 -0.74
C ARG A 259 2.42 4.13 -1.92
N MET A 260 2.99 4.24 -3.11
CA MET A 260 2.33 3.79 -4.33
C MET A 260 3.02 2.53 -4.82
N ASN A 261 2.22 1.58 -5.28
CA ASN A 261 2.68 0.46 -6.10
C ASN A 261 2.04 0.59 -7.48
N TRP A 262 2.68 0.07 -8.52
CA TRP A 262 2.10 0.09 -9.86
C TRP A 262 2.54 -1.11 -10.71
N SER A 263 1.68 -1.50 -11.63
CA SER A 263 1.91 -2.55 -12.63
C SER A 263 1.12 -2.22 -13.91
N LEU A 264 1.40 -2.93 -14.99
CA LEU A 264 0.51 -2.97 -16.14
C LEU A 264 -0.40 -4.20 -16.03
N GLN A 265 -1.68 -3.98 -16.27
CA GLN A 265 -2.69 -5.02 -16.43
C GLN A 265 -3.08 -5.01 -17.91
N THR A 266 -2.83 -6.12 -18.60
CA THR A 266 -2.85 -6.16 -20.07
C THR A 266 -4.03 -6.93 -20.65
N ASP A 267 -5.03 -7.20 -19.81
CA ASP A 267 -6.09 -8.16 -20.06
C ASP A 267 -7.46 -7.64 -19.59
N GLY A 268 -7.62 -6.32 -19.54
CA GLY A 268 -8.88 -5.63 -19.25
C GLY A 268 -8.85 -4.75 -18.00
N ILE A 269 -9.97 -4.08 -17.77
CA ILE A 269 -10.13 -3.05 -16.72
C ILE A 269 -10.50 -3.62 -15.34
N ASP A 270 -10.87 -4.90 -15.26
CA ASP A 270 -11.45 -5.51 -14.07
C ASP A 270 -10.57 -5.33 -12.83
N LEU A 271 -11.19 -4.91 -11.71
CA LEU A 271 -10.48 -4.62 -10.48
C LEU A 271 -10.21 -5.87 -9.63
N PHE A 272 -11.09 -6.87 -9.67
CA PHE A 272 -10.94 -8.15 -8.98
C PHE A 272 -10.03 -9.10 -9.78
N ARG A 273 -8.76 -9.20 -9.39
CA ARG A 273 -7.77 -10.11 -10.01
C ARG A 273 -7.01 -10.89 -8.94
N ILE A 274 -7.15 -12.21 -8.97
CA ILE A 274 -6.45 -13.10 -8.03
C ILE A 274 -5.12 -13.65 -8.58
N ASP A 275 -4.85 -13.40 -9.86
CA ASP A 275 -3.68 -13.83 -10.64
C ASP A 275 -3.25 -12.78 -11.69
N GLY A 276 -2.28 -13.13 -12.56
CA GLY A 276 -2.01 -12.44 -13.84
C GLY A 276 -1.21 -11.13 -13.82
N ASN A 277 -1.13 -10.41 -12.70
CA ASN A 277 -0.43 -9.11 -12.66
C ASN A 277 1.09 -9.21 -12.36
N ASN A 278 1.56 -10.34 -11.84
CA ASN A 278 2.98 -10.63 -11.66
C ASN A 278 3.24 -12.10 -11.96
N PHE A 279 4.43 -12.41 -12.45
CA PHE A 279 4.86 -13.78 -12.71
C PHE A 279 5.28 -14.47 -11.41
N TYR A 280 4.64 -15.60 -11.10
CA TYR A 280 5.00 -16.47 -9.98
C TYR A 280 5.60 -17.79 -10.50
N PRO A 281 6.93 -17.99 -10.42
CA PRO A 281 7.58 -19.20 -10.91
C PRO A 281 7.00 -20.46 -10.27
N GLY A 282 6.56 -21.43 -11.08
CA GLY A 282 6.02 -22.72 -10.64
C GLY A 282 4.49 -22.82 -10.57
N GLN A 283 3.76 -21.74 -10.85
CA GLN A 283 2.30 -21.79 -11.11
C GLN A 283 1.96 -21.71 -12.60
N GLU A 284 2.90 -21.29 -13.45
CA GLU A 284 2.67 -21.02 -14.87
C GLU A 284 3.88 -21.47 -15.72
N ASP A 285 3.61 -22.18 -16.81
CA ASP A 285 4.65 -22.64 -17.74
C ASP A 285 5.13 -21.51 -18.67
N ARG A 286 6.45 -21.27 -18.68
CA ARG A 286 7.10 -20.15 -19.39
C ARG A 286 6.90 -20.17 -20.91
N GLU A 287 6.70 -21.33 -21.52
CA GLU A 287 6.64 -21.50 -22.98
C GLU A 287 5.28 -21.11 -23.57
N ASP A 288 4.17 -21.34 -22.84
CA ASP A 288 2.81 -21.01 -23.31
C ASP A 288 2.56 -19.51 -23.41
N PHE A 289 3.25 -18.70 -22.60
CA PHE A 289 3.06 -17.25 -22.55
C PHE A 289 3.79 -16.48 -23.67
N LYS A 290 4.97 -16.94 -24.11
CA LYS A 290 5.76 -16.23 -25.15
C LYS A 290 5.13 -16.30 -26.53
N ALA A 291 4.45 -17.39 -26.86
CA ALA A 291 3.86 -17.61 -28.18
C ALA A 291 2.44 -17.02 -28.33
N LYS A 292 1.78 -16.64 -27.22
CA LYS A 292 0.33 -16.43 -27.19
C LYS A 292 -0.12 -15.02 -26.80
N TYR A 293 0.76 -14.20 -26.22
CA TYR A 293 0.33 -12.93 -25.62
C TYR A 293 0.85 -11.70 -26.35
N GLN A 294 0.16 -11.31 -27.43
CA GLN A 294 0.21 -9.94 -27.94
C GLN A 294 -1.02 -9.22 -27.36
N PRO A 295 -0.86 -8.44 -26.28
CA PRO A 295 -2.02 -7.82 -25.65
C PRO A 295 -2.68 -6.83 -26.60
N ASN A 296 -4.00 -6.78 -26.57
CA ASN A 296 -4.73 -5.72 -27.23
C ASN A 296 -4.49 -4.41 -26.44
N LEU A 297 -4.05 -3.36 -27.13
CA LEU A 297 -3.72 -2.08 -26.49
C LEU A 297 -4.95 -1.41 -25.85
N ASP A 298 -6.15 -1.69 -26.37
CA ASP A 298 -7.42 -1.20 -25.81
C ASP A 298 -7.74 -1.83 -24.44
N ASP A 299 -7.16 -3.00 -24.17
CA ASP A 299 -7.32 -3.76 -22.93
C ASP A 299 -6.16 -3.56 -21.96
N CYS A 300 -5.25 -2.62 -22.25
CA CYS A 300 -4.07 -2.34 -21.43
C CYS A 300 -4.29 -1.13 -20.50
N TYR A 301 -4.05 -1.33 -19.22
CA TYR A 301 -4.24 -0.34 -18.17
C TYR A 301 -3.01 -0.25 -17.26
N LEU A 302 -2.65 0.97 -16.90
CA LEU A 302 -1.81 1.24 -15.73
C LEU A 302 -2.67 1.03 -14.48
N ARG A 303 -2.31 0.02 -13.67
CA ARG A 303 -2.87 -0.19 -12.35
C ARG A 303 -1.97 0.47 -11.32
N VAL A 304 -2.53 1.39 -10.53
CA VAL A 304 -1.83 2.03 -9.41
C VAL A 304 -2.55 1.68 -8.11
N GLU A 305 -1.79 1.24 -7.12
CA GLU A 305 -2.28 0.92 -5.79
C GLU A 305 -1.79 1.98 -4.80
N HIS A 306 -2.74 2.76 -4.27
CA HIS A 306 -2.50 3.62 -3.12
C HIS A 306 -2.54 2.77 -1.86
N GLN A 307 -1.36 2.53 -1.31
CA GLN A 307 -1.15 1.62 -0.20
C GLN A 307 -0.91 2.42 1.08
N THR A 308 -1.66 2.15 2.14
CA THR A 308 -1.47 2.76 3.45
C THR A 308 -1.30 1.70 4.53
N LEU A 309 -0.54 2.04 5.58
CA LEU A 309 -0.35 1.20 6.76
C LEU A 309 -0.56 2.04 8.02
N CYS A 310 -1.30 1.47 8.96
CA CYS A 310 -1.45 2.01 10.31
C CYS A 310 -1.55 0.88 11.33
N ALA A 311 -1.12 1.13 12.57
CA ALA A 311 -1.29 0.20 13.68
C ALA A 311 -2.55 0.53 14.48
N LEU A 312 -3.34 -0.50 14.81
CA LEU A 312 -4.48 -0.37 15.70
C LEU A 312 -4.05 -0.23 17.17
N PRO A 313 -4.75 0.58 17.98
CA PRO A 313 -4.33 0.89 19.35
C PRO A 313 -4.37 -0.27 20.35
N LYS A 314 -5.34 -1.19 20.26
CA LYS A 314 -5.58 -2.26 21.22
C LYS A 314 -4.96 -3.58 20.77
N SER A 315 -5.37 -4.08 19.60
CA SER A 315 -4.91 -5.36 19.05
C SER A 315 -3.46 -5.31 18.56
N ARG A 316 -2.91 -4.10 18.36
CA ARG A 316 -1.59 -3.87 17.75
C ARG A 316 -1.47 -4.40 16.32
N ALA A 317 -2.57 -4.86 15.71
CA ALA A 317 -2.58 -5.31 14.34
C ALA A 317 -2.23 -4.14 13.41
N ILE A 318 -1.47 -4.45 12.35
CA ILE A 318 -1.16 -3.49 11.29
C ILE A 318 -2.18 -3.69 10.17
N ILE A 319 -2.88 -2.62 9.84
CA ILE A 319 -3.88 -2.59 8.77
C ILE A 319 -3.19 -2.12 7.50
N PHE A 320 -3.02 -3.04 6.56
CA PHE A 320 -2.57 -2.74 5.22
C PHE A 320 -3.79 -2.49 4.34
N CYS A 321 -3.94 -1.24 3.90
CA CYS A 321 -5.07 -0.76 3.14
C CYS A 321 -4.63 -0.46 1.71
N VAL A 322 -5.37 -0.99 0.72
CA VAL A 322 -5.02 -0.90 -0.71
C VAL A 322 -6.21 -0.37 -1.50
N ARG A 323 -6.03 0.79 -2.14
CA ARG A 323 -6.99 1.32 -3.12
C ARG A 323 -6.41 1.24 -4.53
N SER A 324 -7.17 0.67 -5.44
CA SER A 324 -6.74 0.43 -6.82
C SER A 324 -7.30 1.47 -7.79
N TYR A 325 -6.43 2.00 -8.64
CA TYR A 325 -6.75 2.96 -9.69
C TYR A 325 -6.37 2.37 -11.04
N MET A 326 -7.28 2.44 -12.00
CA MET A 326 -7.04 1.99 -13.38
C MET A 326 -7.01 3.22 -14.29
N THR A 327 -5.95 3.36 -15.08
CA THR A 327 -5.84 4.37 -16.14
C THR A 327 -5.53 3.66 -17.46
N SER A 328 -6.33 3.88 -18.50
CA SER A 328 -6.05 3.26 -19.80
C SER A 328 -4.70 3.74 -20.34
N LEU A 329 -3.95 2.87 -21.03
CA LEU A 329 -2.70 3.29 -21.66
C LEU A 329 -2.95 4.33 -22.76
N HIS A 330 -4.14 4.33 -23.38
CA HIS A 330 -4.60 5.39 -24.27
C HIS A 330 -4.63 6.76 -23.60
N ASP A 331 -5.14 6.85 -22.37
CA ASP A 331 -5.14 8.10 -21.62
C ASP A 331 -3.72 8.51 -21.22
N ILE A 332 -2.87 7.57 -20.81
CA ILE A 332 -1.45 7.85 -20.52
C ILE A 332 -0.75 8.44 -21.74
N ARG A 333 -0.92 7.83 -22.91
CA ARG A 333 -0.32 8.29 -24.16
C ARG A 333 -0.90 9.63 -24.62
N ARG A 334 -2.23 9.79 -24.58
CA ARG A 334 -2.93 11.03 -24.96
C ARG A 334 -2.48 12.23 -24.10
N ASN A 335 -2.12 11.98 -22.84
CA ASN A 335 -1.59 13.00 -21.93
C ASN A 335 -0.08 13.25 -22.09
N GLY A 336 0.58 12.62 -23.06
CA GLY A 336 2.01 12.81 -23.35
C GLY A 336 2.94 12.09 -22.36
N GLU A 337 2.43 11.20 -21.52
CA GLU A 337 3.24 10.54 -20.49
C GLU A 337 3.80 9.17 -20.93
N GLY A 338 3.48 8.74 -22.16
CA GLY A 338 3.94 7.48 -22.73
C GLY A 338 5.46 7.26 -22.63
N PRO A 339 6.31 8.20 -23.08
CA PRO A 339 7.76 8.07 -22.97
C PRO A 339 8.24 7.90 -21.52
N LYS A 340 7.66 8.63 -20.57
CA LYS A 340 8.04 8.54 -19.14
C LYS A 340 7.69 7.18 -18.54
N LEU A 341 6.53 6.63 -18.90
CA LEU A 341 6.16 5.27 -18.48
C LEU A 341 7.09 4.22 -19.12
N ALA A 342 7.40 4.37 -20.41
CA ALA A 342 8.35 3.49 -21.11
C ALA A 342 9.74 3.52 -20.46
N ASP A 343 10.27 4.69 -20.15
CA ASP A 343 11.57 4.86 -19.48
C ASP A 343 11.57 4.16 -18.09
N ALA A 344 10.48 4.28 -17.33
CA ALA A 344 10.33 3.60 -16.04
C ALA A 344 10.34 2.07 -16.20
N ILE A 345 9.64 1.53 -17.19
CA ILE A 345 9.61 0.08 -17.49
C ILE A 345 10.99 -0.41 -17.91
N GLU A 346 11.64 0.27 -18.86
CA GLU A 346 12.94 -0.14 -19.40
C GLU A 346 14.08 -0.02 -18.37
N SER A 347 13.91 0.81 -17.34
CA SER A 347 14.88 0.92 -16.24
C SER A 347 14.87 -0.24 -15.23
N MET A 348 13.86 -1.12 -15.30
CA MET A 348 13.74 -2.24 -14.37
C MET A 348 14.87 -3.26 -14.57
N PRO A 349 15.54 -3.74 -13.50
CA PRO A 349 16.45 -4.87 -13.60
C PRO A 349 15.74 -6.11 -14.14
N GLU A 350 16.47 -6.95 -14.88
CA GLU A 350 15.94 -8.14 -15.57
C GLU A 350 14.97 -8.97 -14.71
N LYS A 351 15.38 -9.36 -13.49
CA LYS A 351 14.50 -10.14 -12.59
C LYS A 351 13.20 -9.42 -12.23
N LEU A 352 13.25 -8.10 -12.04
CA LEU A 352 12.06 -7.30 -11.74
C LEU A 352 11.17 -7.16 -12.98
N ALA A 353 11.77 -6.98 -14.15
CA ALA A 353 11.07 -6.96 -15.43
C ALA A 353 10.37 -8.31 -15.69
N GLU A 354 11.03 -9.44 -15.43
CA GLU A 354 10.43 -10.78 -15.48
C GLU A 354 9.27 -10.91 -14.50
N TYR A 355 9.47 -10.52 -13.23
CA TYR A 355 8.41 -10.55 -12.21
C TYR A 355 7.19 -9.70 -12.60
N LYS A 356 7.39 -8.53 -13.24
CA LYS A 356 6.32 -7.66 -13.75
C LYS A 356 5.86 -8.02 -15.16
N MET A 357 6.26 -9.18 -15.68
CA MET A 357 5.83 -9.70 -16.96
C MET A 357 6.22 -8.85 -18.19
N VAL A 358 7.20 -7.96 -18.07
CA VAL A 358 7.66 -7.08 -19.18
C VAL A 358 8.05 -7.87 -20.43
N PRO A 359 8.76 -9.02 -20.35
CA PRO A 359 9.11 -9.79 -21.56
C PRO A 359 7.92 -10.28 -22.39
N TYR A 360 6.71 -10.30 -21.82
CA TYR A 360 5.51 -10.80 -22.48
C TYR A 360 4.80 -9.68 -23.26
N TRP A 361 4.54 -8.55 -22.63
CA TRP A 361 3.79 -7.46 -23.24
C TRP A 361 4.68 -6.33 -23.81
N GLY A 362 5.98 -6.30 -23.44
CA GLY A 362 6.89 -5.20 -23.74
C GLY A 362 7.10 -4.95 -25.24
N TYR A 363 7.12 -6.01 -26.06
CA TYR A 363 7.29 -5.92 -27.51
C TYR A 363 6.15 -5.17 -28.21
N THR A 364 4.93 -5.22 -27.65
CA THR A 364 3.76 -4.52 -28.19
C THR A 364 3.62 -3.13 -27.56
N ILE A 365 3.74 -3.04 -26.24
CA ILE A 365 3.39 -1.84 -25.49
C ILE A 365 4.50 -0.76 -25.57
N LEU A 366 5.78 -1.13 -25.45
CA LEU A 366 6.87 -0.14 -25.39
C LEU A 366 7.02 0.68 -26.68
N PRO A 367 7.04 0.08 -27.90
CA PRO A 367 7.10 0.88 -29.13
C PRO A 367 5.90 1.82 -29.27
N TRP A 368 4.71 1.37 -28.87
CA TRP A 368 3.50 2.16 -28.94
C TRP A 368 3.49 3.34 -27.95
N LEU A 369 3.98 3.14 -26.72
CA LEU A 369 4.15 4.22 -25.73
C LEU A 369 5.17 5.29 -26.18
N ARG A 370 6.14 4.90 -27.01
CA ARG A 370 7.18 5.80 -27.55
C ARG A 370 6.78 6.51 -28.85
N SER A 371 5.76 6.02 -29.56
CA SER A 371 5.19 6.66 -30.76
C SER A 371 4.23 7.78 -30.40
#